data_AF-A0AAF1APE4-F1
#
_entry.id   AF-A0AAF1APE4-F1
#
_cell.length_a   1.000
_cell.length_b   1.000
_cell.length_c   1.000
_cell.angle_alpha   90.00
_cell.angle_beta   90.00
_cell.angle_gamma   90.00
#
_symmetry.space_group_name_H-M   'P 1'
#
loop_
_entity.id
_entity.type
_entity.pdbx_description
1 polymer ?
#
loop_
_entity_poly.entity_id
_entity_poly.type
_entity_poly.pdbx_seq_one_letter_code
_entity_poly.pdbx_strand_id
1 'polypeptide(L)'
;MQHRYAFECLDRSLRDIMKTLNPDNFNKPFGGITVLLGGDFRQILPVINMGGRADIVAACITRSRIWKEAIIFILKQNMRLNQGQNAEEKENLRKFAEWVLQIGDGKLSPPTDELSVVDEDSIMIPADFVIQKLKTLLKI
;
A
#
# COMPACT_ATOMS: atom_id res chain seq x y z
N MET A 1 -5.61 -2.17 -5.33
CA MET A 1 -6.51 -1.33 -4.50
C MET A 1 -7.86 -1.14 -5.20
N GLN A 2 -8.95 -0.90 -4.47
CA GLN A 2 -10.28 -0.69 -5.07
C GLN A 2 -10.60 0.80 -5.29
N HIS A 3 -11.38 1.12 -6.33
CA HIS A 3 -11.81 2.47 -6.65
C HIS A 3 -12.72 3.07 -5.55
N ARG A 4 -12.58 4.36 -5.24
CA ARG A 4 -13.37 5.06 -4.20
C ARG A 4 -14.88 4.87 -4.33
N TYR A 5 -15.38 4.85 -5.57
CA TYR A 5 -16.80 4.67 -5.87
C TYR A 5 -17.38 3.33 -5.40
N ALA A 6 -16.56 2.28 -5.28
CA ALA A 6 -17.03 1.03 -4.71
C ALA A 6 -17.43 1.20 -3.23
N PHE A 7 -16.60 1.92 -2.46
CA PHE A 7 -16.87 2.22 -1.05
C PHE A 7 -18.06 3.18 -0.91
N GLU A 8 -18.15 4.19 -1.78
CA GLU A 8 -19.26 5.14 -1.77
C GLU A 8 -20.59 4.51 -2.18
N CYS A 9 -20.56 3.59 -3.13
CA CYS A 9 -21.73 2.81 -3.52
C CYS A 9 -22.17 1.92 -2.35
N LEU A 10 -21.23 1.22 -1.70
CA LEU A 10 -21.51 0.40 -0.53
C LEU A 10 -22.11 1.23 0.61
N ASP A 11 -21.51 2.36 0.96
CA ASP A 11 -22.02 3.29 1.98
C ASP A 11 -23.44 3.76 1.65
N ARG A 12 -23.70 4.17 0.41
CA ARG A 12 -25.03 4.59 -0.03
C ARG A 12 -26.05 3.46 0.09
N SER A 13 -25.71 2.26 -0.39
CA SER A 13 -26.61 1.10 -0.34
C SER A 13 -26.91 0.70 1.10
N LEU A 14 -25.91 0.69 1.99
CA LEU A 14 -26.12 0.35 3.40
C LEU A 14 -26.93 1.42 4.13
N ARG A 15 -26.73 2.70 3.87
CA ARG A 15 -27.60 3.77 4.40
C ARG A 15 -29.06 3.57 3.96
N ASP A 16 -29.27 3.24 2.70
CA ASP A 16 -30.60 3.06 2.13
C ASP A 16 -31.34 1.85 2.73
N ILE A 17 -30.62 0.74 2.94
CA ILE A 17 -31.17 -0.46 3.58
C ILE A 17 -31.41 -0.20 5.08
N MET A 18 -30.43 0.35 5.79
CA MET A 18 -30.47 0.46 7.26
C MET A 18 -31.43 1.55 7.76
N LYS A 19 -31.82 2.52 6.91
CA LYS A 19 -32.84 3.52 7.27
C LYS A 19 -34.21 2.89 7.54
N THR A 20 -34.47 1.71 6.98
CA THR A 20 -35.74 0.98 7.20
C THR A 20 -35.86 0.45 8.63
N LEU A 21 -34.73 0.21 9.30
CA LEU A 21 -34.67 -0.23 10.69
C LEU A 21 -34.68 0.94 11.67
N ASN A 22 -33.96 2.02 11.34
CA ASN A 22 -33.98 3.27 12.09
C ASN A 22 -33.70 4.44 11.11
N PRO A 23 -34.61 5.42 10.97
CA PRO A 23 -34.43 6.56 10.08
C PRO A 23 -33.11 7.33 10.28
N ASP A 24 -32.59 7.40 11.50
CA ASP A 24 -31.34 8.10 11.81
C ASP A 24 -30.11 7.44 11.14
N ASN A 25 -30.19 6.16 10.77
CA ASN A 25 -29.10 5.45 10.12
C ASN A 25 -28.78 6.00 8.73
N PHE A 26 -29.70 6.69 8.08
CA PHE A 26 -29.46 7.31 6.78
C PHE A 26 -28.30 8.32 6.81
N ASN A 27 -28.14 9.01 7.93
CA ASN A 27 -27.11 10.03 8.12
C ASN A 27 -25.77 9.44 8.60
N LYS A 28 -25.76 8.18 9.04
CA LYS A 28 -24.57 7.52 9.57
C LYS A 28 -23.75 6.85 8.45
N PRO A 29 -22.41 6.88 8.52
CA PRO A 29 -21.58 6.09 7.63
C PRO A 29 -21.99 4.61 7.62
N PHE A 30 -22.07 4.01 6.44
CA PHE A 30 -22.47 2.63 6.20
C PHE A 30 -23.77 2.22 6.92
N GLY A 31 -24.71 3.15 7.09
CA GLY A 31 -25.98 2.86 7.77
C GLY A 31 -25.83 2.56 9.27
N GLY A 32 -24.74 3.03 9.89
CA GLY A 32 -24.42 2.76 11.30
C GLY A 32 -23.67 1.45 11.54
N ILE A 33 -23.29 0.73 10.49
CA ILE A 33 -22.48 -0.49 10.60
C ILE A 33 -21.02 -0.11 10.82
N THR A 34 -20.39 -0.73 11.83
CA THR A 34 -18.96 -0.60 12.06
C THR A 34 -18.18 -1.31 10.96
N VAL A 35 -17.40 -0.57 10.19
CA VAL A 35 -16.57 -1.10 9.09
C VAL A 35 -15.11 -0.92 9.43
N LEU A 36 -14.34 -2.01 9.35
CA LEU A 36 -12.88 -1.99 9.42
C LEU A 36 -12.31 -2.19 8.02
N LEU A 37 -11.55 -1.20 7.55
CA LEU A 37 -10.81 -1.29 6.30
C LEU A 37 -9.34 -1.61 6.61
N GLY A 38 -8.86 -2.73 6.08
CA GLY A 38 -7.46 -3.13 6.16
C GLY A 38 -6.79 -3.02 4.80
N GLY A 39 -5.54 -2.56 4.79
CA GLY A 39 -4.75 -2.47 3.57
C GLY A 39 -3.39 -1.82 3.81
N ASP A 40 -2.56 -1.84 2.79
CA ASP A 40 -1.27 -1.17 2.77
C ASP A 40 -1.23 -0.21 1.58
N PHE A 41 -1.17 1.08 1.86
CA PHE A 41 -1.16 2.14 0.83
C PHE A 41 0.16 2.19 0.05
N ARG A 42 1.19 1.49 0.52
CA ARG A 42 2.46 1.31 -0.22
C ARG A 42 2.35 0.25 -1.32
N GLN A 43 1.20 -0.42 -1.43
CA GLN A 43 0.90 -1.36 -2.51
C GLN A 43 0.32 -0.65 -3.76
N ILE A 44 -0.08 -1.44 -4.75
CA ILE A 44 -0.58 -0.98 -6.04
C ILE A 44 -1.86 -0.14 -5.86
N LEU A 45 -1.81 1.10 -6.34
CA LEU A 45 -2.93 2.05 -6.43
C LEU A 45 -4.06 1.53 -7.35
N PRO A 46 -5.26 2.14 -7.34
CA PRO A 46 -6.32 1.77 -8.28
C PRO A 46 -5.86 1.97 -9.73
N VAL A 47 -6.16 1.01 -10.60
CA VAL A 47 -5.83 1.08 -12.03
C VAL A 47 -6.92 1.89 -12.74
N ILE A 48 -6.52 2.94 -13.45
CA ILE A 48 -7.40 3.75 -14.31
C ILE A 48 -6.92 3.62 -15.74
N ASN A 49 -7.73 2.97 -16.58
CA ASN A 49 -7.38 2.80 -18.00
C ASN A 49 -7.23 4.15 -18.67
N MET A 50 -6.10 4.36 -19.34
CA MET A 50 -5.75 5.63 -20.00
C MET A 50 -5.72 6.86 -19.06
N GLY A 51 -5.74 6.65 -17.75
CA GLY A 51 -5.71 7.72 -16.75
C GLY A 51 -4.29 8.11 -16.37
N GLY A 52 -4.08 9.40 -16.12
CA GLY A 52 -2.81 9.91 -15.61
C GLY A 52 -2.66 9.70 -14.09
N ARG A 53 -1.53 10.15 -13.54
CA ARG A 53 -1.26 10.10 -12.09
C ARG A 53 -2.34 10.81 -11.27
N ALA A 54 -2.85 11.94 -11.75
CA ALA A 54 -3.92 12.68 -11.08
C ALA A 54 -5.23 11.87 -11.00
N ASP A 55 -5.60 11.14 -12.05
CA ASP A 55 -6.80 10.31 -12.09
C ASP A 55 -6.69 9.12 -11.12
N ILE A 56 -5.51 8.49 -11.07
CA ILE A 56 -5.20 7.41 -10.12
C ILE A 56 -5.35 7.90 -8.67
N VAL A 57 -4.79 9.08 -8.36
CA VAL A 57 -4.93 9.67 -7.02
C VAL A 57 -6.39 10.03 -6.73
N ALA A 58 -7.12 10.58 -7.71
CA ALA A 58 -8.54 10.92 -7.57
C ALA A 58 -9.43 9.69 -7.32
N ALA A 59 -9.03 8.52 -7.83
CA ALA A 59 -9.69 7.25 -7.63
C ALA A 59 -9.45 6.61 -6.26
N CYS A 60 -8.46 7.08 -5.50
CA CYS A 60 -8.12 6.50 -4.19
C CYS A 60 -9.18 6.80 -3.12
N ILE A 61 -9.33 5.88 -2.15
CA ILE A 61 -10.26 6.04 -1.03
C ILE A 61 -9.97 7.30 -0.20
N THR A 62 -8.72 7.75 -0.15
CA THR A 62 -8.30 9.00 0.51
C THR A 62 -8.93 10.24 -0.11
N ARG A 63 -9.46 10.14 -1.35
CA ARG A 63 -10.23 11.19 -2.04
C ARG A 63 -11.74 10.96 -1.99
N SER A 64 -12.22 9.99 -1.22
CA SER A 64 -13.63 9.75 -0.99
C SER A 64 -14.20 10.70 0.07
N ARG A 65 -15.50 11.01 -0.03
CA ARG A 65 -16.22 11.69 1.06
C ARG A 65 -16.20 10.91 2.38
N ILE A 66 -16.11 9.57 2.32
CA ILE A 66 -16.11 8.69 3.50
C ILE A 66 -14.81 8.85 4.31
N TRP A 67 -13.71 9.26 3.67
CA TRP A 67 -12.41 9.34 4.34
C TRP A 67 -12.39 10.29 5.54
N LYS A 68 -13.26 11.32 5.52
CA LYS A 68 -13.40 12.29 6.63
C LYS A 68 -13.94 11.65 7.92
N GLU A 69 -14.65 10.54 7.79
CA GLU A 69 -15.26 9.79 8.90
C GLU A 69 -14.34 8.66 9.40
N ALA A 70 -13.21 8.43 8.72
CA ALA A 70 -12.32 7.32 9.03
C ALA A 70 -11.41 7.63 10.21
N ILE A 71 -11.28 6.67 11.13
CA ILE A 71 -10.25 6.69 12.17
C ILE A 71 -9.08 5.83 11.70
N ILE A 72 -7.88 6.41 11.66
CA ILE A 72 -6.70 5.76 11.10
C ILE A 72 -5.94 5.03 12.21
N PHE A 73 -5.76 3.73 12.04
CA PHE A 73 -4.88 2.90 12.88
C PHE A 73 -3.68 2.42 12.07
N ILE A 74 -2.48 2.63 12.58
CA ILE A 74 -1.23 2.28 11.91
C ILE A 74 -0.57 1.11 12.64
N LEU A 75 -0.45 -0.03 11.97
CA LEU A 75 0.32 -1.17 12.48
C LEU A 75 1.81 -0.93 12.20
N LYS A 76 2.61 -0.84 13.27
CA LYS A 76 4.06 -0.56 13.18
C LYS A 76 4.93 -1.82 13.21
N GLN A 77 4.43 -2.91 13.80
CA GLN A 77 5.21 -4.14 13.98
C GLN A 77 4.92 -5.14 12.86
N ASN A 78 5.95 -5.47 12.07
CA ASN A 78 5.87 -6.52 11.07
C ASN A 78 6.22 -7.88 11.70
N MET A 79 5.20 -8.70 11.96
CA MET A 79 5.37 -10.00 12.60
C MET A 79 6.11 -11.03 11.74
N ARG A 80 6.23 -10.81 10.42
CA ARG A 80 6.96 -11.73 9.51
C ARG A 80 8.49 -11.66 9.69
N LEU A 81 9.00 -10.53 10.19
CA LEU A 81 10.44 -10.30 10.33
C LEU A 81 11.08 -11.02 11.52
N ASN A 82 10.28 -11.67 12.37
CA ASN A 82 10.77 -12.37 13.57
C ASN A 82 11.20 -13.82 13.32
N GLN A 83 11.30 -14.26 12.06
CA GLN A 83 11.53 -15.67 11.69
C GLN A 83 12.99 -16.07 11.46
N GLY A 84 13.96 -15.16 11.63
CA GLY A 84 15.38 -15.50 11.44
C GLY A 84 15.87 -16.58 12.42
N GLN A 85 16.70 -17.51 11.95
CA GLN A 85 17.19 -18.63 12.76
C GLN A 85 18.28 -18.14 13.73
N ASN A 86 19.13 -17.21 13.27
CA ASN A 86 20.26 -16.66 14.02
C ASN A 86 20.20 -15.12 14.12
N ALA A 87 21.00 -14.53 15.03
CA ALA A 87 21.01 -13.08 15.27
C ALA A 87 21.40 -12.26 14.03
N GLU A 88 22.36 -12.76 13.24
CA GLU A 88 22.82 -12.13 12.00
C GLU A 88 21.72 -12.10 10.92
N GLU A 89 21.02 -13.22 10.71
CA GLU A 89 19.91 -13.29 9.76
C GLU A 89 18.77 -12.34 10.14
N LYS A 90 18.46 -12.25 11.44
CA LYS A 90 17.44 -11.31 11.94
C LYS A 90 17.83 -9.86 11.64
N GLU A 91 19.09 -9.51 11.81
CA GLU A 91 19.58 -8.17 11.52
C GLU A 91 19.59 -7.87 10.01
N ASN A 92 20.01 -8.82 9.17
CA ASN A 92 19.96 -8.67 7.71
C ASN A 92 18.52 -8.52 7.21
N LEU A 93 17.59 -9.33 7.72
CA LEU A 93 16.17 -9.25 7.40
C LEU A 93 15.56 -7.93 7.85
N ARG A 94 15.99 -7.40 9.02
CA ARG A 94 15.58 -6.09 9.51
C ARG A 94 16.05 -4.97 8.58
N LYS A 95 17.32 -4.97 8.18
CA LYS A 95 17.88 -3.99 7.23
C LYS A 95 17.16 -4.02 5.88
N PHE A 96 16.92 -5.22 5.35
CA PHE A 96 16.16 -5.39 4.10
C PHE A 96 14.75 -4.82 4.22
N ALA A 97 14.04 -5.15 5.30
CA ALA A 97 12.67 -4.67 5.50
C ALA A 97 12.60 -3.15 5.69
N GLU A 98 13.57 -2.56 6.38
CA GLU A 98 13.68 -1.11 6.53
C GLU A 98 13.91 -0.42 5.18
N TRP A 99 14.75 -1.00 4.31
CA TRP A 99 14.95 -0.51 2.95
C TRP A 99 13.68 -0.61 2.09
N VAL A 100 12.96 -1.73 2.12
CA VAL A 100 11.67 -1.89 1.41
C VAL A 100 10.64 -0.87 1.90
N LEU A 101 10.61 -0.57 3.21
CA LEU A 101 9.74 0.47 3.77
C LEU A 101 10.12 1.87 3.26
N GLN A 102 11.41 2.18 3.15
CA GLN A 102 11.86 3.46 2.60
C GLN A 102 11.48 3.63 1.13
N ILE A 103 11.51 2.55 0.34
CA ILE A 103 10.97 2.54 -1.03
C ILE A 103 9.47 2.86 -1.01
N GLY A 104 8.70 2.11 -0.24
CA GLY A 104 7.24 2.28 -0.20
C GLY A 104 6.79 3.65 0.32
N ASP A 105 7.60 4.30 1.16
CA ASP A 105 7.37 5.67 1.64
C ASP A 105 7.91 6.75 0.68
N GLY A 106 8.57 6.38 -0.42
CA GLY A 106 9.16 7.32 -1.39
C GLY A 106 10.30 8.16 -0.81
N LYS A 107 11.06 7.62 0.17
CA LYS A 107 12.15 8.34 0.86
C LYS A 107 13.53 8.12 0.24
N LEU A 108 13.65 7.19 -0.71
CA LEU A 108 14.90 6.96 -1.41
C LEU A 108 15.08 8.01 -2.50
N SER A 109 16.28 8.57 -2.59
CA SER A 109 16.65 9.45 -3.69
C SER A 109 16.90 8.64 -4.96
N PRO A 110 16.57 9.18 -6.15
CA PRO A 110 16.94 8.55 -7.41
C PRO A 110 18.46 8.38 -7.53
N PRO A 111 18.93 7.36 -8.26
CA PRO A 111 20.35 7.23 -8.59
C PRO A 111 20.91 8.53 -9.21
N THR A 112 22.07 8.97 -8.75
CA THR A 112 22.75 10.18 -9.26
C THR A 112 23.76 9.85 -10.36
N ASP A 113 23.48 8.83 -11.19
CA ASP A 113 24.43 8.38 -12.19
C ASP A 113 24.30 9.23 -13.46
N GLU A 114 25.26 10.14 -13.67
CA GLU A 114 25.29 11.15 -14.75
C GLU A 114 25.25 10.54 -16.17
N LEU A 115 25.46 9.23 -16.29
CA LEU A 115 25.59 8.49 -17.55
C LEU A 115 24.33 7.69 -17.95
N SER A 116 23.28 7.67 -17.12
CA SER A 116 22.06 6.90 -17.39
C SER A 116 20.83 7.81 -17.45
N VAL A 117 19.86 7.46 -18.29
CA VAL A 117 18.54 8.10 -18.26
C VAL A 117 17.84 7.62 -16.99
N VAL A 118 18.07 8.31 -15.88
CA VAL A 118 17.42 8.02 -14.61
C VAL A 118 16.06 8.71 -14.62
N ASP A 119 14.98 7.92 -14.66
CA ASP A 119 13.64 8.43 -14.42
C ASP A 119 13.40 8.61 -12.91
N GLU A 120 12.48 9.48 -12.52
CA GLU A 120 12.12 9.73 -11.12
C GLU A 120 11.62 8.48 -10.38
N ASP A 121 11.12 7.50 -11.14
CA ASP A 121 10.62 6.21 -10.64
C ASP A 121 11.73 5.13 -10.52
N SER A 122 12.99 5.48 -10.79
CA SER A 122 14.13 4.56 -10.73
C SER A 122 14.64 4.35 -9.31
N ILE A 123 14.96 3.11 -8.95
CA ILE A 123 15.52 2.75 -7.63
C ILE A 123 16.88 2.04 -7.75
N MET A 124 17.78 2.33 -6.81
CA MET A 124 19.01 1.55 -6.63
C MET A 124 18.77 0.40 -5.66
N ILE A 125 19.05 -0.82 -6.11
CA ILE A 125 19.01 -2.02 -5.26
C ILE A 125 20.42 -2.27 -4.70
N PRO A 126 20.60 -2.25 -3.36
CA PRO A 126 21.86 -2.62 -2.73
C PRO A 126 22.33 -4.01 -3.15
N ALA A 127 23.63 -4.17 -3.42
CA ALA A 127 24.22 -5.43 -3.88
C ALA A 127 23.94 -6.59 -2.90
N ASP A 128 23.88 -6.29 -1.61
CA ASP A 128 23.60 -7.25 -0.53
C ASP A 128 22.19 -7.87 -0.63
N PHE A 129 21.28 -7.24 -1.37
CA PHE A 129 19.90 -7.73 -1.58
C PHE A 129 19.71 -8.47 -2.90
N VAL A 130 20.74 -8.51 -3.74
CA VAL A 130 20.70 -9.19 -5.03
C VAL A 130 21.26 -10.61 -4.85
N ILE A 131 20.47 -11.61 -5.23
CA ILE A 131 20.99 -12.98 -5.33
C ILE A 131 22.04 -12.99 -6.45
N GLN A 132 23.31 -13.05 -6.08
CA GLN A 132 24.38 -13.23 -7.06
C GLN A 132 24.17 -14.59 -7.74
N LYS A 133 24.07 -14.61 -9.07
CA LYS A 133 24.10 -15.87 -9.82
C LYS A 133 25.38 -16.61 -9.43
N LEU A 134 25.25 -17.68 -8.65
CA LEU A 134 26.31 -18.67 -8.52
C LEU A 134 26.67 -19.10 -9.95
N LYS A 135 27.91 -18.86 -10.36
CA LYS A 135 28.52 -19.51 -11.53
C LYS A 135 28.68 -21.01 -11.22
N THR A 136 27.58 -21.71 -10.97
CA THR A 136 27.60 -23.16 -10.95
C THR A 136 27.57 -23.58 -12.40
N LEU A 137 28.72 -24.01 -12.91
CA LEU A 137 28.85 -24.75 -14.16
C LEU A 137 27.89 -25.96 -14.10
N LEU A 138 26.69 -25.80 -14.64
CA LEU A 138 25.87 -26.92 -15.06
C LEU A 138 26.58 -27.54 -16.26
N LYS A 139 27.44 -28.52 -15.99
CA LYS A 139 27.75 -29.55 -16.99
C LYS A 139 26.46 -30.31 -17.22
N ILE A 140 25.82 -30.06 -18.37
CA ILE A 140 24.87 -30.98 -18.99
C ILE A 140 25.66 -32.22 -19.40
#